data_AF-A0A355TUN3-F1
#
_entry.id   AF-A0A355TUN3-F1
#
_cell.length_a   1.000
_cell.length_b   1.000
_cell.length_c   1.000
_cell.angle_alpha   90.00
_cell.angle_beta   90.00
_cell.angle_gamma   90.00
#
_symmetry.space_group_name_H-M   'P 1'
#
loop_
_entity.id
_entity.type
_entity.pdbx_description
1 polymer ?
#
loop_
_entity_poly.entity_id
_entity_poly.type
_entity_poly.pdbx_seq_one_letter_code
_entity_poly.pdbx_strand_id
1 'polypeptide(L)'
;MKYPKQKCSPLFLRNNYEGQGRWDIPRLKRQDVNLENLSLIAFSDTKPNDSEANRAKGVHFFKDDYKFSGVYKTPERSLEKLSQYAFLLTPDFSTYADMPMWRQIESVAHSRWCGAYWQEHGRIVVPTISWSTPASYLFCFDGIEKHSAVAVGMIGCKRNNKEAY
;
A
#
# COMPACT_ATOMS: atom_id res chain seq x y z
N MET A 1 -11.00 31.59 16.90
CA MET A 1 -9.86 31.04 17.67
C MET A 1 -8.94 30.32 16.69
N LYS A 2 -7.79 30.90 16.32
CA LYS A 2 -6.83 30.25 15.41
C LYS A 2 -5.83 29.50 16.28
N TYR A 3 -5.90 28.17 16.29
CA TYR A 3 -4.88 27.35 16.95
C TYR A 3 -3.54 27.57 16.25
N PRO A 4 -2.44 27.78 16.99
CA PRO A 4 -1.11 27.88 16.38
C PRO A 4 -0.81 26.57 15.65
N LYS A 5 -0.46 26.64 14.37
CA LYS A 5 0.03 25.49 13.60
C LYS A 5 1.30 25.00 14.29
N GLN A 6 1.18 23.93 15.08
CA GLN A 6 2.32 23.25 15.67
C GLN A 6 3.24 22.80 14.52
N LYS A 7 4.53 23.19 14.56
CA LYS A 7 5.56 22.62 13.67
C LYS A 7 5.83 21.17 14.08
N CYS A 8 4.82 20.31 13.97
CA CYS A 8 5.05 18.87 13.97
C CYS A 8 5.79 18.53 12.68
N SER A 9 6.74 17.60 12.74
CA SER A 9 7.38 17.12 11.51
C SER A 9 6.28 16.63 10.56
N PRO A 10 6.39 16.86 9.24
CA PRO A 10 5.37 16.43 8.28
C PRO A 10 5.03 14.92 8.41
N LEU A 11 6.01 14.11 8.84
CA LEU A 11 5.85 12.68 9.10
C LEU A 11 5.15 12.33 10.42
N PHE A 12 5.10 13.25 11.40
CA PHE A 12 4.44 13.00 12.68
C PHE A 12 2.92 12.97 12.53
N LEU A 13 2.36 13.96 11.82
CA LEU A 13 0.91 14.05 11.64
C LEU A 13 0.38 13.10 10.58
N ARG A 14 1.23 12.66 9.64
CA ARG A 14 0.86 11.79 8.51
C ARG A 14 -0.29 12.34 7.64
N ASN A 15 -0.75 13.56 7.87
CA ASN A 15 -1.97 14.11 7.27
C ASN A 15 -1.67 15.28 6.32
N ASN A 16 -0.65 15.14 5.48
CA ASN A 16 -0.30 16.15 4.47
C ASN A 16 -1.00 15.89 3.12
N TYR A 17 -1.66 14.75 2.96
CA TYR A 17 -2.33 14.35 1.73
C TYR A 17 -3.82 14.66 1.83
N GLU A 18 -4.40 15.10 0.71
CA GLU A 18 -5.85 15.26 0.57
C GLU A 18 -6.54 13.92 0.83
N GLY A 19 -7.46 13.87 1.79
CA GLY A 19 -8.27 12.70 2.03
C GLY A 19 -9.40 12.58 1.00
N GLN A 20 -9.82 11.34 0.73
CA GLN A 20 -10.93 11.02 -0.15
C GLN A 20 -11.89 10.07 0.57
N GLY A 21 -13.17 10.14 0.17
CA GLY A 21 -14.25 9.24 0.55
C GLY A 21 -14.75 9.41 1.97
N ARG A 22 -15.28 8.33 2.56
CA ARG A 22 -16.07 8.41 3.79
C ARG A 22 -15.19 8.45 5.04
N TRP A 23 -14.00 7.88 4.97
CA TRP A 23 -13.06 7.79 6.09
C TRP A 23 -11.91 8.80 6.00
N ASP A 24 -11.96 9.74 5.05
CA ASP A 24 -10.93 10.78 4.85
C ASP A 24 -9.52 10.18 4.69
N ILE A 25 -9.44 9.05 3.99
CA ILE A 25 -8.20 8.30 3.77
C ILE A 25 -7.38 8.97 2.66
N PRO A 26 -6.04 9.05 2.76
CA PRO A 26 -5.20 9.69 1.74
C PRO A 26 -5.54 9.24 0.31
N ARG A 27 -5.74 10.22 -0.57
CA ARG A 27 -6.05 9.98 -1.98
C ARG A 27 -4.82 9.49 -2.75
N LEU A 28 -4.99 8.35 -3.42
CA LEU A 28 -4.12 7.86 -4.48
C LEU A 28 -4.67 8.31 -5.82
N LYS A 29 -3.85 9.05 -6.55
CA LYS A 29 -4.19 9.55 -7.88
C LYS A 29 -4.12 8.42 -8.89
N ARG A 30 -4.98 8.45 -9.90
CA ARG A 30 -4.89 7.55 -11.04
C ARG A 30 -3.57 7.79 -11.77
N GLN A 31 -2.86 6.72 -12.06
CA GLN A 31 -1.68 6.73 -12.93
C GLN A 31 -1.89 5.72 -14.05
N ASP A 32 -1.45 6.07 -15.25
CA ASP A 32 -1.45 5.13 -16.37
C ASP A 32 -0.29 4.15 -16.15
N VAL A 33 -0.62 2.87 -16.04
CA VAL A 33 0.33 1.79 -15.76
C VAL A 33 0.33 0.88 -16.99
N ASN A 34 1.51 0.59 -17.52
CA ASN A 34 1.62 -0.40 -18.59
C ASN A 34 1.36 -1.80 -18.00
N LEU A 35 0.27 -2.43 -18.42
CA LEU A 35 -0.13 -3.76 -17.96
C LEU A 35 0.37 -4.89 -18.87
N GLU A 36 1.08 -4.56 -19.95
CA GLU A 36 1.67 -5.54 -20.85
C GLU A 36 2.94 -6.14 -20.24
N ASN A 37 3.09 -7.47 -20.30
CA ASN A 37 4.28 -8.20 -19.85
C ASN A 37 4.74 -7.89 -18.40
N LEU A 38 3.78 -7.72 -17.49
CA LEU A 38 4.05 -7.45 -16.08
C LEU A 38 4.86 -8.58 -15.43
N SER A 39 5.97 -8.20 -14.81
CA SER A 39 6.75 -9.07 -13.93
C SER A 39 6.82 -8.45 -12.54
N LEU A 40 6.69 -9.28 -11.51
CA LEU A 40 6.67 -8.82 -10.11
C LEU A 40 7.84 -9.40 -9.31
N ILE A 41 8.29 -8.65 -8.30
CA ILE A 41 9.25 -9.08 -7.29
C ILE A 41 8.70 -8.78 -5.89
N ALA A 42 8.85 -9.72 -4.96
CA ALA A 42 8.38 -9.49 -3.60
C ALA A 42 9.27 -8.46 -2.90
N PHE A 43 8.67 -7.61 -2.06
CA PHE A 43 9.42 -6.63 -1.27
C PHE A 43 10.58 -7.27 -0.48
N SER A 44 10.40 -8.49 0.04
CA SER A 44 11.43 -9.23 0.78
C SER A 44 12.67 -9.56 -0.06
N ASP A 45 12.51 -9.63 -1.38
CA ASP A 45 13.54 -10.09 -2.31
C ASP A 45 14.24 -8.90 -2.99
N THR A 46 13.80 -7.67 -2.68
CA THR A 46 14.41 -6.42 -3.16
C THR A 46 15.71 -6.10 -2.43
N LYS A 47 16.71 -5.63 -3.16
CA LYS A 47 18.00 -5.16 -2.60
C LYS A 47 18.40 -3.77 -3.13
N PRO A 48 19.27 -3.04 -2.41
CA PRO A 48 19.92 -1.85 -2.96
C PRO A 48 20.72 -2.21 -4.22
N ASN A 49 20.72 -1.34 -5.24
CA ASN A 49 21.44 -1.55 -6.49
C ASN A 49 21.15 -2.91 -7.14
N ASP A 50 19.87 -3.22 -7.34
CA ASP A 50 19.42 -4.48 -7.93
C ASP A 50 19.78 -4.58 -9.42
N SER A 51 19.71 -5.80 -9.95
CA SER A 51 19.96 -6.06 -11.37
C SER A 51 18.94 -5.35 -12.25
N GLU A 52 19.34 -5.01 -13.48
CA GLU A 52 18.46 -4.38 -14.46
C GLU A 52 17.18 -5.20 -14.70
N ALA A 53 17.31 -6.53 -14.75
CA ALA A 53 16.19 -7.45 -14.87
C ALA A 53 15.19 -7.37 -13.70
N ASN A 54 15.65 -7.10 -12.48
CA ASN A 54 14.76 -6.91 -11.33
C ASN A 54 14.19 -5.49 -11.27
N ARG A 55 14.96 -4.48 -11.67
CA ARG A 55 14.51 -3.08 -11.74
C ARG A 55 13.38 -2.88 -12.75
N ALA A 56 13.30 -3.70 -13.79
CA ALA A 56 12.18 -3.73 -14.73
C ALA A 56 10.86 -4.29 -14.13
N LYS A 57 10.89 -4.85 -12.92
CA LYS A 57 9.72 -5.48 -12.27
C LYS A 57 8.99 -4.49 -11.36
N GLY A 58 7.71 -4.77 -11.12
CA GLY A 58 6.95 -4.13 -10.07
C GLY A 58 7.17 -4.77 -8.70
N VAL A 59 7.20 -3.97 -7.63
CA VAL A 59 7.34 -4.50 -6.28
C VAL A 59 5.98 -4.80 -5.67
N HIS A 60 5.78 -6.03 -5.17
CA HIS A 60 4.57 -6.44 -4.47
C HIS A 60 4.81 -6.75 -2.99
N PHE A 61 3.75 -6.64 -2.19
CA PHE A 61 3.77 -6.86 -0.74
C PHE A 61 2.98 -8.10 -0.31
N PHE A 62 2.72 -9.04 -1.23
CA PHE A 62 1.92 -10.23 -0.96
C PHE A 62 2.61 -11.33 -0.11
N LYS A 63 3.46 -10.95 0.85
CA LYS A 63 4.15 -11.82 1.82
C LYS A 63 4.01 -11.21 3.22
N ASP A 64 4.35 -11.95 4.27
CA ASP A 64 4.13 -11.54 5.67
C ASP A 64 4.49 -10.10 6.04
N ASP A 65 3.53 -9.43 6.69
CA ASP A 65 3.53 -7.97 6.86
C ASP A 65 4.50 -7.41 7.88
N TYR A 66 5.00 -8.25 8.78
CA TYR A 66 6.01 -7.86 9.75
C TYR A 66 7.27 -7.30 9.06
N LYS A 67 7.56 -7.75 7.83
CA LYS A 67 8.75 -7.39 7.06
C LYS A 67 8.71 -5.96 6.50
N PHE A 68 7.54 -5.32 6.42
CA PHE A 68 7.40 -3.99 5.81
C PHE A 68 6.81 -2.92 6.74
N SER A 69 6.80 -3.14 8.06
CA SER A 69 6.46 -2.10 9.03
C SER A 69 7.34 -0.83 8.89
N GLY A 70 8.58 -0.99 8.43
CA GLY A 70 9.50 0.10 8.11
C GLY A 70 9.08 0.96 6.91
N VAL A 71 8.22 0.45 6.02
CA VAL A 71 7.73 1.21 4.85
C VAL A 71 6.87 2.39 5.29
N TYR A 72 6.00 2.16 6.27
CA TYR A 72 5.24 3.24 6.87
C TYR A 72 6.10 4.04 7.86
N LYS A 73 6.83 3.38 8.77
CA LYS A 73 7.55 4.09 9.85
C LYS A 73 8.71 4.96 9.37
N THR A 74 9.51 4.47 8.41
CA THR A 74 10.68 5.16 7.84
C THR A 74 10.57 5.18 6.31
N PRO A 75 9.64 5.99 5.77
CA PRO A 75 9.26 5.92 4.37
C PRO A 75 10.39 6.35 3.44
N GLU A 76 11.20 7.32 3.83
CA GLU A 76 12.39 7.79 3.11
C GLU A 76 13.36 6.64 2.79
N ARG A 77 13.74 5.85 3.81
CA ARG A 77 14.65 4.70 3.65
C ARG A 77 14.04 3.62 2.76
N SER A 78 12.73 3.38 2.87
CA SER A 78 12.05 2.41 2.02
C SER A 78 12.03 2.87 0.56
N LEU A 79 11.77 4.16 0.33
CA LEU A 79 11.70 4.76 -0.99
C LEU A 79 13.06 4.78 -1.68
N GLU A 80 14.15 5.07 -0.95
CA GLU A 80 15.51 5.01 -1.51
C GLU A 80 15.76 3.65 -2.20
N LYS A 81 15.45 2.56 -1.49
CA LYS A 81 15.55 1.20 -2.03
C LYS A 81 14.55 0.93 -3.16
N LEU A 82 13.31 1.40 -3.03
CA LEU A 82 12.22 1.05 -3.94
C LEU A 82 12.17 1.91 -5.21
N SER A 83 12.84 3.06 -5.23
CA SER A 83 12.77 4.02 -6.33
C SER A 83 13.33 3.47 -7.65
N GLN A 84 14.17 2.44 -7.59
CA GLN A 84 14.82 1.82 -8.75
C GLN A 84 13.93 0.87 -9.56
N TYR A 85 12.75 0.50 -9.04
CA TYR A 85 11.83 -0.47 -9.67
C TYR A 85 10.80 0.24 -10.56
N ALA A 86 10.24 -0.49 -11.53
CA ALA A 86 9.36 0.05 -12.56
C ALA A 86 8.06 0.66 -12.00
N PHE A 87 7.45 -0.01 -11.02
CA PHE A 87 6.27 0.47 -10.30
C PHE A 87 6.16 -0.22 -8.94
N LEU A 88 5.36 0.34 -8.04
CA LEU A 88 5.18 -0.15 -6.68
C LEU A 88 3.70 -0.47 -6.44
N LEU A 89 3.40 -1.68 -5.98
CA LEU A 89 2.11 -1.96 -5.38
C LEU A 89 2.09 -1.37 -3.95
N THR A 90 0.99 -0.79 -3.50
CA THR A 90 0.92 -0.31 -2.10
C THR A 90 1.07 -1.47 -1.11
N PRO A 91 1.62 -1.23 0.10
CA PRO A 91 1.76 -2.29 1.10
C PRO A 91 0.39 -2.85 1.48
N ASP A 92 0.29 -4.17 1.60
CA ASP A 92 -0.94 -4.87 1.99
C ASP A 92 -0.90 -5.13 3.49
N PHE A 93 -1.24 -4.14 4.32
CA PHE A 93 -1.26 -4.33 5.77
C PHE A 93 -2.45 -5.20 6.18
N SER A 94 -2.17 -6.21 7.01
CA SER A 94 -3.12 -7.25 7.39
C SER A 94 -4.40 -6.65 7.92
N THR A 95 -5.50 -7.18 7.38
CA THR A 95 -6.84 -7.04 7.92
C THR A 95 -7.29 -8.43 8.33
N TYR A 96 -7.15 -8.78 9.62
CA TYR A 96 -7.67 -10.07 10.09
C TYR A 96 -9.20 -9.97 10.32
N ALA A 97 -9.92 -11.08 10.19
CA ALA A 97 -11.39 -11.07 10.34
C ALA A 97 -11.84 -10.76 11.77
N ASP A 98 -11.03 -11.13 12.76
CA ASP A 98 -11.20 -10.85 14.19
C ASP A 98 -10.66 -9.47 14.61
N MET A 99 -9.96 -8.77 13.71
CA MET A 99 -9.46 -7.42 13.96
C MET A 99 -10.63 -6.43 14.05
N PRO A 100 -10.69 -5.56 15.07
CA PRO A 100 -11.74 -4.56 15.16
C PRO A 100 -11.70 -3.59 13.96
N MET A 101 -12.87 -3.13 13.51
CA MET A 101 -13.02 -2.33 12.29
C MET A 101 -12.07 -1.13 12.19
N TRP A 102 -11.86 -0.41 13.30
CA TRP A 102 -10.99 0.76 13.32
C TRP A 102 -9.52 0.43 12.99
N ARG A 103 -9.03 -0.76 13.38
CA ARG A 103 -7.69 -1.24 13.02
C ARG A 103 -7.62 -1.63 11.56
N GLN A 104 -8.69 -2.19 11.00
CA GLN A 104 -8.75 -2.51 9.57
C GLN A 104 -8.72 -1.23 8.72
N ILE A 105 -9.45 -0.20 9.13
CA ILE A 105 -9.42 1.14 8.51
C ILE A 105 -8.02 1.74 8.61
N GLU A 106 -7.36 1.63 9.76
CA GLU A 106 -5.99 2.11 9.96
C GLU A 106 -5.00 1.39 9.02
N SER A 107 -5.11 0.07 8.85
CA SER A 107 -4.31 -0.69 7.87
C SER A 107 -4.47 -0.16 6.45
N VAL A 108 -5.72 0.10 6.02
CA VAL A 108 -5.99 0.70 4.71
C VAL A 108 -5.40 2.10 4.62
N ALA A 109 -5.57 2.92 5.65
CA ALA A 109 -5.03 4.28 5.69
C ALA A 109 -3.50 4.31 5.59
N HIS A 110 -2.80 3.42 6.29
CA HIS A 110 -1.34 3.27 6.17
C HIS A 110 -0.92 2.86 4.75
N SER A 111 -1.66 1.96 4.12
CA SER A 111 -1.40 1.55 2.73
C SER A 111 -1.52 2.74 1.77
N ARG A 112 -2.61 3.51 1.87
CA ARG A 112 -2.84 4.69 1.03
C ARG A 112 -1.83 5.80 1.30
N TRP A 113 -1.46 6.00 2.56
CA TRP A 113 -0.44 6.96 2.92
C TRP A 113 0.90 6.65 2.26
N CYS A 114 1.35 5.39 2.31
CA CYS A 114 2.59 4.96 1.66
C CYS A 114 2.53 5.21 0.15
N GLY A 115 1.40 4.87 -0.49
CA GLY A 115 1.22 5.13 -1.92
C GLY A 115 1.24 6.62 -2.26
N ALA A 116 0.56 7.47 -1.48
CA ALA A 116 0.51 8.91 -1.72
C ALA A 116 1.91 9.53 -1.59
N TYR A 117 2.66 9.08 -0.57
CA TYR A 117 4.06 9.42 -0.39
C TYR A 117 4.92 9.03 -1.60
N TRP A 118 4.77 7.81 -2.12
CA TRP A 118 5.54 7.39 -3.30
C TRP A 118 5.14 8.14 -4.59
N GLN A 119 3.86 8.46 -4.76
CA GLN A 119 3.39 9.28 -5.88
C GLN A 119 3.95 10.70 -5.84
N GLU A 120 4.01 11.32 -4.67
CA GLU A 120 4.65 12.62 -4.46
C GLU A 120 6.13 12.60 -4.88
N HIS A 121 6.80 11.46 -4.71
CA HIS A 121 8.19 11.23 -5.14
C HIS A 121 8.30 10.65 -6.56
N GLY A 122 7.27 10.86 -7.39
CA GLY A 122 7.28 10.56 -8.81
C GLY A 122 7.37 9.07 -9.14
N ARG A 123 6.94 8.18 -8.24
CA ARG A 123 6.86 6.74 -8.52
C ARG A 123 5.50 6.39 -9.13
N ILE A 124 5.50 5.38 -9.98
CA ILE A 124 4.27 4.75 -10.46
C ILE A 124 3.77 3.82 -9.36
N VAL A 125 2.55 4.05 -8.89
CA VAL A 125 1.94 3.34 -7.78
C VAL A 125 0.64 2.70 -8.25
N VAL A 126 0.50 1.40 -7.99
CA VAL A 126 -0.75 0.65 -8.18
C VAL A 126 -1.30 0.31 -6.80
N PRO A 127 -2.51 0.75 -6.44
CA PRO A 127 -3.09 0.42 -5.14
C PRO A 127 -3.33 -1.08 -4.99
N THR A 128 -2.94 -1.62 -3.84
CA THR A 128 -3.34 -2.96 -3.40
C THR A 128 -4.65 -2.87 -2.62
N ILE A 129 -5.62 -3.71 -2.99
CA ILE A 129 -6.92 -3.86 -2.33
C ILE A 129 -6.96 -5.23 -1.66
N SER A 130 -7.28 -5.24 -0.38
CA SER A 130 -7.58 -6.42 0.41
C SER A 130 -8.78 -6.14 1.31
N TRP A 131 -9.51 -7.20 1.64
CA TRP A 131 -10.63 -7.17 2.58
C TRP A 131 -10.73 -8.51 3.29
N SER A 132 -11.33 -8.51 4.47
CA SER A 132 -11.37 -9.66 5.39
C SER A 132 -12.80 -10.06 5.78
N THR A 133 -13.74 -9.13 5.71
CA THR A 133 -15.14 -9.31 6.08
C THR A 133 -16.02 -8.49 5.11
N PRO A 134 -17.35 -8.76 5.04
CA PRO A 134 -18.25 -7.91 4.26
C PRO A 134 -18.18 -6.43 4.68
N ALA A 135 -17.90 -6.16 5.95
CA ALA A 135 -17.78 -4.79 6.46
C ALA A 135 -16.54 -4.07 5.93
N SER A 136 -15.42 -4.77 5.65
CA SER A 136 -14.24 -4.13 5.06
C SER A 136 -14.43 -3.70 3.61
N TYR A 137 -15.44 -4.24 2.91
CA TYR A 137 -15.80 -3.75 1.57
C TYR A 137 -16.23 -2.27 1.58
N LEU A 138 -16.73 -1.78 2.72
CA LEU A 138 -17.15 -0.39 2.84
C LEU A 138 -15.98 0.60 2.70
N PHE A 139 -14.76 0.21 3.09
CA PHE A 139 -13.60 1.12 3.14
C PHE A 139 -12.38 0.63 2.35
N CYS A 140 -12.36 -0.61 1.82
CA CYS A 140 -11.17 -1.14 1.14
C CYS A 140 -10.80 -0.36 -0.14
N PHE A 141 -11.78 0.26 -0.80
CA PHE A 141 -11.56 1.16 -1.95
C PHE A 141 -11.44 2.63 -1.55
N ASP A 142 -11.52 2.96 -0.26
CA ASP A 142 -11.40 4.35 0.15
C ASP A 142 -9.96 4.87 -0.06
N GLY A 143 -9.86 6.15 -0.40
CA GLY A 143 -8.61 6.76 -0.87
C GLY A 143 -8.23 6.41 -2.32
N ILE A 144 -9.01 5.64 -3.07
CA ILE A 144 -8.66 5.29 -4.47
C ILE A 144 -9.43 6.15 -5.46
N GLU A 145 -8.70 6.85 -6.33
CA GLU A 145 -9.34 7.56 -7.44
C GLU A 145 -10.03 6.60 -8.41
N LYS A 146 -11.23 6.96 -8.87
CA LYS A 146 -12.03 6.14 -9.78
C LYS A 146 -11.26 5.84 -11.08
N HIS A 147 -11.55 4.67 -11.66
CA HIS A 147 -10.92 4.18 -12.89
C HIS A 147 -9.41 3.88 -12.79
N SER A 148 -8.87 3.78 -11.57
CA SER A 148 -7.50 3.32 -11.35
C SER A 148 -7.37 1.80 -11.56
N ALA A 149 -6.26 1.38 -12.15
CA ALA A 149 -5.84 -0.02 -12.06
C ALA A 149 -5.53 -0.34 -10.59
N VAL A 150 -5.95 -1.51 -10.12
CA VAL A 150 -5.71 -1.97 -8.75
C VAL A 150 -5.22 -3.41 -8.76
N ALA A 151 -4.38 -3.75 -7.79
CA ALA A 151 -3.98 -5.13 -7.53
C ALA A 151 -4.83 -5.69 -6.38
N VAL A 152 -5.34 -6.91 -6.52
CA VAL A 152 -6.14 -7.56 -5.47
C VAL A 152 -5.33 -8.68 -4.84
N GLY A 153 -5.09 -8.59 -3.53
CA GLY A 153 -4.41 -9.63 -2.77
C GLY A 153 -5.32 -10.82 -2.49
N MET A 154 -4.87 -12.04 -2.80
CA MET A 154 -5.62 -13.29 -2.56
C MET A 154 -5.08 -14.10 -1.37
N ILE A 155 -4.32 -13.45 -0.48
CA ILE A 155 -3.72 -14.10 0.68
C ILE A 155 -4.84 -14.53 1.63
N GLY A 156 -4.83 -15.80 2.04
CA GLY A 156 -5.90 -16.38 2.88
C GLY A 156 -7.11 -16.93 2.11
N CYS A 157 -7.25 -16.68 0.80
CA CYS A 157 -8.34 -17.25 0.00
C CYS A 157 -8.10 -18.73 -0.37
N LYS A 158 -6.88 -19.25 -0.26
CA LYS A 158 -6.61 -20.68 -0.39
C LYS A 158 -6.95 -21.39 0.93
N ARG A 159 -8.10 -22.08 0.95
CA ARG A 159 -8.31 -23.21 1.86
C ARG A 159 -7.20 -24.23 1.57
N ASN A 160 -6.33 -24.48 2.53
CA ASN A 160 -5.61 -25.75 2.54
C ASN A 160 -6.66 -26.84 2.76
N ASN A 161 -7.02 -27.59 1.72
CA ASN A 161 -7.65 -28.89 1.88
C ASN A 161 -6.61 -29.86 2.48
N LYS A 162 -6.25 -29.67 3.75
CA LYS A 162 -5.55 -30.66 4.58
C LYS A 162 -6.52 -31.26 5.58
N GLU A 163 -7.68 -31.69 5.10
CA GLU A 163 -8.54 -32.66 5.78
C GLU A 163 -9.19 -33.52 4.69
N ALA A 164 -8.51 -34.61 4.35
CA ALA A 164 -9.07 -35.79 3.68
C ALA A 164 -8.02 -36.90 3.72
N TYR A 165 -7.78 -37.48 4.90
CA TYR A 165 -7.43 -38.90 5.11
C TYR A 165 -7.74 -39.25 6.57
#